data_AF-A0A7J2TL18-F1
#
_entry.id   AF-A0A7J2TL18-F1
#
_cell.length_a   1.000
_cell.length_b   1.000
_cell.length_c   1.000
_cell.angle_alpha   90.00
_cell.angle_beta   90.00
_cell.angle_gamma   90.00
#
_symmetry.space_group_name_H-M   'P 1'
#
loop_
_entity.id
_entity.type
_entity.pdbx_description
1 polymer ?
#
loop_
_entity_poly.entity_id
_entity_poly.type
_entity_poly.pdbx_seq_one_letter_code
_entity_poly.pdbx_strand_id
1 'polypeptide(L)' 'MERKHVDSNVFCLLAKPIRDALSELGFAEPTLPQIKAIPHVLAGENVLLIAPTGSGKTEAVLLPVF' A
#
# COMPACT_ATOMS: atom_id res chain seq x y z
N MET A 1 -10.91 -15.23 23.51
CA MET A 1 -10.24 -13.98 23.09
C MET A 1 -9.41 -14.33 21.87
N GLU A 2 -10.02 -14.25 20.68
CA GLU A 2 -9.31 -14.45 19.42
C GLU A 2 -8.32 -13.30 19.23
N ARG A 3 -7.03 -13.62 19.18
CA ARG A 3 -6.03 -12.70 18.65
C ARG A 3 -6.42 -12.49 17.20
N LYS A 4 -6.95 -11.31 16.85
CA LYS A 4 -7.08 -10.88 15.46
C LYS A 4 -5.68 -11.03 14.84
N HIS A 5 -5.57 -11.91 13.87
CA HIS A 5 -4.41 -12.00 13.00
C HIS A 5 -4.27 -10.59 12.40
N VAL A 6 -3.28 -9.81 12.83
CA VAL A 6 -2.89 -8.59 12.13
C VAL A 6 -2.20 -9.10 10.88
N ASP A 7 -3.00 -9.49 9.90
CA ASP A 7 -2.50 -9.66 8.55
C ASP A 7 -1.87 -8.32 8.17
N SER A 8 -0.59 -8.39 7.85
CA SER A 8 0.32 -7.28 7.66
C SER A 8 -0.12 -6.41 6.46
N ASN A 9 -1.13 -5.57 6.67
CA ASN A 9 -1.60 -4.60 5.70
C ASN A 9 -0.44 -3.63 5.38
N VAL A 10 -0.01 -3.61 4.12
CA VAL A 10 1.15 -2.80 3.68
C VAL A 10 0.94 -1.30 3.89
N PHE A 11 -0.30 -0.83 4.06
CA PHE A 11 -0.58 0.56 4.44
C PHE A 11 0.02 0.93 5.79
N CYS A 12 0.24 -0.03 6.70
CA CYS A 12 0.91 0.24 7.97
C CYS A 12 2.34 0.78 7.80
N LEU A 13 2.99 0.51 6.66
CA LEU A 13 4.33 0.98 6.32
C LEU A 13 4.37 2.44 5.88
N LEU A 14 3.22 3.02 5.52
CA LEU A 14 3.11 4.38 5.00
C LEU A 14 3.12 5.42 6.12
N ALA A 15 3.49 6.67 5.78
CA ALA A 15 3.48 7.78 6.71
C ALA A 15 2.08 8.01 7.31
N LYS A 16 2.01 8.48 8.56
CA LYS A 16 0.73 8.67 9.27
C LYS A 16 -0.29 9.51 8.48
N PRO A 17 0.06 10.66 7.86
CA PRO A 17 -0.91 11.44 7.10
C PRO A 17 -1.54 10.67 5.95
N ILE A 18 -0.77 9.81 5.28
CA ILE A 18 -1.26 8.96 4.20
C ILE A 18 -2.22 7.91 4.73
N ARG A 19 -1.90 7.27 5.86
CA ARG A 19 -2.80 6.27 6.48
C ARG A 19 -4.12 6.89 6.94
N ASP A 20 -4.07 8.09 7.52
CA ASP A 20 -5.27 8.82 7.93
C ASP A 20 -6.14 9.13 6.71
N ALA A 21 -5.55 9.66 5.63
CA ALA A 21 -6.27 9.95 4.39
C ALA A 21 -6.86 8.70 3.73
N LEU A 22 -6.14 7.58 3.70
CA LEU A 22 -6.66 6.31 3.20
C LEU A 22 -7.88 5.85 4.00
N SER A 23 -7.83 5.98 5.34
CA SER A 23 -8.95 5.65 6.21
C SER A 23 -10.15 6.57 5.98
N GLU A 24 -9.95 7.88 5.84
CA GLU A 24 -11.01 8.86 5.58
C GLU A 24 -11.71 8.64 4.24
N LEU A 25 -10.94 8.23 3.22
CA LEU A 25 -11.45 7.91 1.88
C LEU A 25 -12.07 6.50 1.79
N GLY A 26 -12.00 5.70 2.86
CA GLY A 26 -12.58 4.36 2.92
C GLY A 26 -11.74 3.28 2.23
N PHE A 27 -10.45 3.50 2.01
CA PHE A 27 -9.52 2.48 1.52
C PHE A 27 -9.12 1.54 2.66
N ALA A 28 -9.91 0.48 2.86
CA ALA A 28 -9.70 -0.48 3.94
C ALA A 28 -8.52 -1.43 3.69
N GLU A 29 -8.36 -1.90 2.45
CA GLU A 29 -7.40 -2.94 2.09
C GLU A 29 -6.57 -2.56 0.85
N PRO A 30 -5.26 -2.89 0.84
CA PRO A 30 -4.40 -2.62 -0.29
C PRO A 30 -4.71 -3.56 -1.46
N THR A 31 -4.54 -3.05 -2.68
CA THR A 31 -4.68 -3.88 -3.89
C THR A 31 -3.44 -4.76 -4.11
N LEU A 32 -3.56 -5.79 -4.95
CA LEU A 32 -2.43 -6.69 -5.24
C LEU A 32 -1.16 -5.96 -5.74
N PRO A 33 -1.24 -4.98 -6.67
CA PRO A 33 -0.07 -4.18 -7.03
C PRO A 33 0.54 -3.41 -5.86
N GLN A 34 -0.29 -2.86 -4.96
CA GLN A 34 0.17 -2.12 -3.79
C GLN A 34 0.91 -3.04 -2.80
N ILE A 35 0.34 -4.21 -2.52
CA ILE A 35 0.97 -5.25 -1.68
C ILE A 35 2.34 -5.63 -2.23
N LYS A 36 2.45 -5.79 -3.56
CA LYS A 36 3.69 -6.23 -4.22
C LYS A 36 4.72 -5.12 -4.41
N ALA A 37 4.34 -3.85 -4.47
CA ALA A 37 5.27 -2.76 -4.82
C ALA A 37 5.69 -1.91 -3.62
N ILE A 38 4.77 -1.58 -2.70
CA ILE A 38 5.02 -0.62 -1.61
C ILE A 38 6.29 -0.96 -0.81
N PRO A 39 6.52 -2.20 -0.34
CA PRO A 39 7.72 -2.53 0.44
C PRO A 39 9.02 -2.32 -0.34
N HIS A 40 9.03 -2.64 -1.64
CA HIS A 40 10.21 -2.50 -2.49
C HIS A 40 10.50 -1.03 -2.84
N VAL A 41 9.45 -0.23 -3.09
CA VAL A 41 9.61 1.21 -3.33
C VAL A 41 10.15 1.90 -2.06
N LEU A 42 9.63 1.57 -0.88
CA LEU A 42 10.13 2.09 0.40
C LEU A 42 11.57 1.66 0.70
N ALA A 43 11.99 0.49 0.21
CA ALA A 43 13.38 0.02 0.32
C ALA A 43 14.34 0.76 -0.64
N GLY A 44 13.85 1.67 -1.49
CA GLY A 44 14.67 2.40 -2.47
C GLY A 44 15.09 1.55 -3.67
N GLU A 45 14.41 0.43 -3.92
CA GLU A 45 14.71 -0.46 -5.04
C GLU A 45 14.13 0.07 -6.36
N ASN A 46 14.75 -0.32 -7.48
CA ASN A 46 14.18 -0.10 -8.80
C ASN A 46 13.10 -1.16 -9.06
N VAL A 47 11.84 -0.74 -9.26
CA VAL A 47 10.69 -1.64 -9.38
C VAL A 47 10.10 -1.62 -10.79
N LEU A 48 9.98 -2.80 -11.43
CA LEU A 48 9.17 -2.99 -12.63
C LEU A 48 7.78 -3.50 -12.24
N LEU A 49 6.77 -2.63 -12.31
CA LEU A 49 5.38 -2.97 -11.98
C LEU A 49 4.51 -3.11 -13.23
N ILE A 50 4.07 -4.33 -13.54
CA ILE A 50 3.16 -4.63 -14.65
C ILE A 50 1.81 -5.09 -14.08
N ALA A 51 0.76 -4.30 -14.31
CA ALA A 51 -0.60 -4.62 -13.89
C ALA A 51 -1.63 -3.92 -14.80
N PRO A 52 -2.87 -4.46 -14.94
CA PRO A 52 -3.94 -3.84 -15.72
C PRO A 52 -4.31 -2.43 -15.24
N THR A 53 -4.89 -1.62 -16.11
CA THR A 53 -5.47 -0.32 -15.73
C THR A 53 -6.59 -0.53 -14.69
N GLY A 54 -6.70 0.39 -13.72
CA GLY A 54 -7.68 0.31 -12.64
C GLY A 54 -7.30 -0.61 -11.48
N SER A 55 -6.13 -1.26 -11.51
CA SER A 55 -5.67 -2.19 -10.45
C SER A 55 -5.02 -1.53 -9.23
N GLY A 56 -4.91 -0.19 -9.20
CA GLY A 56 -4.24 0.54 -8.11
C GLY A 56 -2.72 0.66 -8.25
N LYS A 57 -2.16 0.44 -9.46
CA LYS A 57 -0.72 0.51 -9.74
C LYS A 57 -0.12 1.92 -9.57
N THR A 58 -0.94 2.97 -9.66
CA THR A 58 -0.50 4.36 -9.53
C THR A 58 -0.22 4.68 -8.06
N GLU A 59 -1.16 4.34 -7.19
CA GLU A 59 -1.07 4.48 -5.74
C GLU A 59 0.07 3.61 -5.18
N ALA A 60 0.29 2.43 -5.77
CA ALA A 60 1.34 1.49 -5.39
C ALA A 60 2.76 2.10 -5.45
N VAL A 61 3.00 3.09 -6.31
CA VAL A 61 4.30 3.76 -6.46
C VAL A 61 4.31 5.19 -5.93
N LEU A 62 3.15 5.85 -5.83
CA LEU A 62 3.06 7.23 -5.33
C LEU A 62 2.94 7.32 -3.81
N LEU A 63 2.05 6.53 -3.19
CA LEU A 63 1.83 6.57 -1.74
C LEU A 63 3.11 6.39 -0.90
N PRO A 64 4.06 5.49 -1.24
CA PRO A 64 5.29 5.34 -0.46
C PRO A 64 6.32 6.48 -0.63
N VAL A 65 6.08 7.45 -1.52
CA VAL A 65 6.99 8.60 -1.77
C VAL A 65 6.63 9.83 -0.93
N PHE A 66 5.40 9.89 -0.40
CA PHE A 66 4.88 10.98 0.43
C PHE A 66 4.91 10.63 1.92
#